data_AF-A0A2M6Z327-F1
#
_entry.id   AF-A0A2M6Z327-F1
#
_cell.length_a   1.000
_cell.length_b   1.000
_cell.length_c   1.000
_cell.angle_alpha   90.00
_cell.angle_beta   90.00
_cell.angle_gamma   90.00
#
_symmetry.space_group_name_H-M   'P 1'
#
loop_
_entity.id
_entity.type
_entity.pdbx_description
1 polymer ?
#
loop_
_entity_poly.entity_id
_entity_poly.type
_entity_poly.pdbx_seq_one_letter_code
_entity_poly.pdbx_strand_id
1 'polypeptide(L)'
;MRQKNNYLNIAVVLISMTLIFFLNISKASCAETEPVKIEVRHADKIDYDANSHVVILIGSVHIVRGTMSVKCDRVNMTLTRDEKGIENAVAEGRVEILDGTRRGRADKAVFTEGSSEITMTGNPKLWNEGNEISADQIIYNLKTRSMQAEGKVRGFILPGSEF
;
A
#
# COMPACT_ATOMS: atom_id res chain seq x y z
N MET A 1 -67.66 -38.35 24.25
CA MET A 1 -66.92 -38.88 25.42
C MET A 1 -65.92 -39.92 24.95
N ARG A 2 -64.73 -39.89 25.56
CA ARG A 2 -63.77 -41.00 25.71
C ARG A 2 -62.74 -41.25 24.59
N GLN A 3 -61.61 -40.58 24.78
CA GLN A 3 -60.25 -41.00 24.44
C GLN A 3 -59.89 -42.33 25.12
N LYS A 4 -59.20 -43.23 24.42
CA LYS A 4 -58.28 -44.30 24.89
C LYS A 4 -57.52 -44.82 23.66
N ASN A 5 -56.25 -44.46 23.49
CA ASN A 5 -55.04 -45.23 23.85
C ASN A 5 -54.87 -46.49 22.97
N ASN A 6 -53.71 -46.91 22.46
CA ASN A 6 -52.32 -46.48 22.41
C ASN A 6 -51.60 -47.57 21.56
N TYR A 7 -50.36 -47.30 21.13
CA TYR A 7 -49.31 -48.25 20.70
C TYR A 7 -49.43 -48.88 19.30
N LEU A 8 -48.71 -48.30 18.33
CA LEU A 8 -48.10 -49.11 17.27
C LEU A 8 -46.81 -48.47 16.73
N ASN A 9 -45.68 -49.00 17.21
CA ASN A 9 -44.40 -49.26 16.55
C ASN A 9 -43.80 -48.18 15.61
N ILE A 10 -42.72 -47.51 16.04
CA ILE A 10 -41.34 -47.92 15.73
C ILE A 10 -41.13 -48.05 14.21
N ALA A 11 -40.82 -46.94 13.52
CA ALA A 11 -40.18 -46.98 12.20
C ALA A 11 -39.64 -45.64 11.68
N VAL A 12 -40.06 -44.47 12.19
CA VAL A 12 -39.66 -43.19 11.58
C VAL A 12 -39.17 -42.18 12.63
N VAL A 13 -38.06 -42.52 13.29
CA VAL A 13 -37.12 -41.53 13.82
C VAL A 13 -35.87 -41.61 12.93
N LEU A 14 -36.08 -41.28 11.67
CA LEU A 14 -35.04 -40.95 10.71
C LEU A 14 -35.26 -39.48 10.39
N ILE A 15 -34.18 -38.69 10.40
CA ILE A 15 -34.16 -37.23 10.32
C ILE A 15 -34.29 -36.60 11.71
N SER A 16 -33.16 -36.34 12.37
CA SER A 16 -32.84 -34.98 12.87
C SER A 16 -31.72 -34.93 13.93
N MET A 17 -31.05 -36.03 14.33
CA MET A 17 -30.00 -35.87 15.35
C MET A 17 -28.73 -36.69 15.12
N THR A 18 -27.67 -35.91 14.87
CA THR A 18 -26.23 -36.15 15.04
C THR A 18 -25.46 -36.78 13.87
N LEU A 19 -24.24 -36.25 13.68
CA LEU A 19 -23.26 -36.50 12.60
C LEU A 19 -23.66 -35.83 11.27
N ILE A 20 -23.05 -34.73 10.83
CA ILE A 20 -21.61 -34.52 10.65
C ILE A 20 -21.37 -33.02 10.77
N PHE A 21 -20.42 -32.69 11.66
CA PHE A 21 -19.49 -31.58 11.55
C PHE A 21 -20.10 -30.24 11.08
N PHE A 22 -20.15 -29.28 12.01
CA PHE A 22 -19.85 -27.91 11.66
C PHE A 22 -18.57 -27.90 10.82
N LEU A 23 -18.71 -28.01 9.50
CA LEU A 23 -17.72 -27.51 8.57
C LEU A 23 -17.87 -25.98 8.67
N ASN A 24 -17.41 -25.44 9.80
CA ASN A 24 -16.69 -24.20 9.79
C ASN A 24 -15.52 -24.47 8.85
N ILE A 25 -15.78 -24.41 7.55
CA ILE A 25 -14.77 -24.01 6.60
C ILE A 25 -14.46 -22.61 7.09
N SER A 26 -13.47 -22.50 7.98
CA SER A 26 -12.66 -21.31 8.04
C SER A 26 -12.24 -21.15 6.60
N LYS A 27 -12.92 -20.24 5.87
CA LYS A 27 -12.30 -19.60 4.74
C LYS A 27 -11.05 -19.03 5.37
N ALA A 28 -9.94 -19.75 5.25
CA ALA A 28 -8.65 -19.12 5.19
C ALA A 28 -8.85 -18.12 4.05
N SER A 29 -9.24 -16.90 4.42
CA SER A 29 -9.00 -15.75 3.58
C SER A 29 -7.49 -15.69 3.56
N CYS A 30 -6.90 -16.52 2.70
CA CYS A 30 -5.66 -16.18 2.04
C CYS A 30 -6.02 -14.82 1.48
N ALA A 31 -5.65 -13.76 2.20
CA ALA A 31 -5.84 -12.42 1.73
C ALA A 31 -4.96 -12.38 0.48
N GLU A 32 -5.56 -12.69 -0.66
CA GLU A 32 -5.08 -12.23 -1.94
C GLU A 32 -5.03 -10.73 -1.74
N THR A 33 -3.83 -10.25 -1.43
CA THR A 33 -3.56 -8.83 -1.36
C THR A 33 -3.78 -8.38 -2.79
N GLU A 34 -4.97 -7.82 -3.05
CA GLU A 34 -5.26 -7.27 -4.36
C GLU A 34 -4.08 -6.37 -4.74
N PRO A 35 -3.53 -6.52 -5.96
CA PRO A 35 -2.37 -5.75 -6.36
C PRO A 35 -2.69 -4.27 -6.15
N VAL A 36 -1.81 -3.58 -5.41
CA VAL A 36 -2.08 -2.20 -5.04
C VAL A 36 -2.15 -1.38 -6.32
N LYS A 37 -3.37 -0.99 -6.70
CA LYS A 37 -3.63 -0.24 -7.93
C LYS A 37 -2.93 1.12 -7.85
N ILE A 38 -2.13 1.40 -8.87
CA ILE A 38 -1.53 2.71 -9.09
C ILE A 38 -2.39 3.42 -10.13
N GLU A 39 -2.94 4.56 -9.74
CA GLU A 39 -3.78 5.38 -10.59
C GLU A 39 -3.01 6.63 -11.02
N VAL A 40 -2.83 6.80 -12.32
CA VAL A 40 -2.31 8.03 -12.90
C VAL A 40 -3.48 9.01 -13.02
N ARG A 41 -3.57 9.98 -12.10
CA ARG A 41 -4.60 11.02 -12.11
C ARG A 41 -4.34 12.07 -13.18
N HIS A 42 -3.07 12.38 -13.44
CA HIS A 42 -2.66 13.33 -14.46
C HIS A 42 -1.21 13.10 -14.89
N ALA A 43 -0.92 13.31 -16.17
CA ALA A 43 0.40 13.47 -16.76
C ALA A 43 0.21 14.10 -18.16
N ASP A 44 1.17 14.89 -18.63
CA ASP A 44 1.12 15.47 -19.97
C ASP A 44 1.47 14.44 -21.06
N LYS A 45 2.36 13.50 -20.74
CA LYS A 45 2.77 12.40 -21.63
C LYS A 45 3.01 11.10 -20.85
N ILE A 46 2.65 9.98 -21.47
CA ILE A 46 3.06 8.63 -21.10
C ILE A 46 3.88 8.00 -22.22
N ASP A 47 4.93 7.27 -21.87
CA ASP A 47 5.71 6.42 -22.75
C ASP A 47 5.81 5.03 -22.11
N TYR A 48 5.56 3.97 -22.89
CA TYR A 48 5.58 2.59 -22.40
C TYR A 48 6.36 1.71 -23.36
N ASP A 49 7.39 1.05 -22.83
CA ASP A 49 8.18 0.06 -23.56
C ASP A 49 7.96 -1.33 -22.94
N ALA A 50 7.19 -2.15 -23.64
CA ALA A 50 6.88 -3.52 -23.23
C ALA A 50 8.09 -4.45 -23.25
N ASN A 51 9.15 -4.15 -24.03
CA ASN A 51 10.34 -5.00 -24.05
C ASN A 51 11.20 -4.81 -22.80
N SER A 52 11.21 -3.59 -22.27
CA SER A 52 11.99 -3.23 -21.08
C SER A 52 11.12 -3.16 -19.81
N HIS A 53 9.80 -3.33 -19.92
CA HIS A 53 8.81 -3.17 -18.85
C HIS A 53 8.93 -1.82 -18.13
N VAL A 54 9.19 -0.76 -18.90
CA VAL A 54 9.38 0.61 -18.40
C VAL A 54 8.20 1.50 -18.78
N VAL A 55 7.68 2.24 -17.79
CA VAL A 55 6.67 3.29 -17.96
C VAL A 55 7.28 4.63 -17.58
N ILE A 56 7.20 5.62 -18.47
CA ILE A 56 7.68 6.98 -18.22
C ILE A 56 6.48 7.95 -18.28
N LEU A 57 6.26 8.69 -17.21
CA LEU A 57 5.27 9.77 -17.13
C LEU A 57 6.01 11.11 -17.10
N ILE A 58 5.55 12.08 -17.88
CA ILE A 58 6.21 13.38 -18.01
C ILE A 58 5.16 14.49 -17.95
N GLY A 59 5.50 15.55 -17.23
CA GLY A 59 4.74 16.79 -17.15
C GLY A 59 3.59 16.70 -16.15
N SER A 60 3.63 17.56 -15.13
CA SER A 60 2.59 17.70 -14.09
C SER A 60 2.08 16.37 -13.52
N VAL A 61 2.96 15.40 -13.34
CA VAL A 61 2.58 14.02 -13.00
C VAL A 61 1.91 13.99 -11.63
N HIS A 62 0.76 13.33 -11.54
CA HIS A 62 0.04 13.06 -10.30
C HIS A 62 -0.40 11.60 -10.27
N ILE A 63 0.16 10.85 -9.33
CA ILE A 63 -0.08 9.42 -9.13
C ILE A 63 -0.74 9.22 -7.76
N VAL A 64 -1.67 8.28 -7.67
CA VAL A 64 -2.32 7.86 -6.43
C VAL A 64 -2.18 6.34 -6.26
N ARG A 65 -1.77 5.89 -5.09
CA ARG A 65 -1.66 4.47 -4.70
C ARG A 65 -2.30 4.29 -3.33
N GLY A 66 -3.50 3.71 -3.29
CA GLY A 66 -4.28 3.66 -2.05
C GLY A 66 -4.56 5.07 -1.51
N THR A 67 -4.07 5.37 -0.31
CA THR A 67 -4.16 6.71 0.33
C THR A 67 -3.00 7.63 -0.02
N MET A 68 -1.93 7.11 -0.63
CA MET A 68 -0.73 7.86 -0.95
C MET A 68 -0.88 8.59 -2.29
N SER A 69 -0.51 9.86 -2.33
CA SER A 69 -0.46 10.70 -3.53
C SER A 69 0.96 11.18 -3.76
N VAL A 70 1.41 11.15 -5.02
CA VAL A 70 2.73 11.65 -5.45
C VAL A 70 2.53 12.63 -6.59
N LYS A 71 3.11 13.82 -6.47
CA LYS A 71 3.17 14.83 -7.52
C LYS A 71 4.62 15.14 -7.87
N CYS A 72 4.93 15.30 -9.15
CA CYS A 72 6.28 15.64 -9.62
C CYS A 72 6.28 16.01 -11.11
N ASP A 73 7.46 16.32 -11.65
CA ASP A 73 7.61 16.68 -13.06
C ASP A 73 7.78 15.45 -13.96
N ARG A 74 8.39 14.38 -13.45
CA ARG A 74 8.63 13.13 -14.20
C ARG A 74 8.65 11.92 -13.27
N VAL A 75 8.10 10.80 -13.74
CA VAL A 75 8.27 9.49 -13.10
C VAL A 75 8.77 8.48 -14.11
N ASN A 76 9.79 7.69 -13.75
CA ASN A 76 10.22 6.49 -14.46
C ASN A 76 9.95 5.27 -13.58
N MET A 77 9.11 4.34 -14.04
CA MET A 77 8.73 3.14 -13.32
C MET A 77 9.20 1.91 -14.09
N THR A 78 9.83 0.97 -13.38
CA THR A 78 10.12 -0.38 -13.87
C THR A 78 9.10 -1.33 -13.24
N LEU A 79 8.38 -2.06 -14.08
CA LEU A 79 7.38 -3.04 -13.66
C LEU A 79 8.02 -4.41 -13.44
N THR A 80 7.35 -5.24 -12.64
CA THR A 80 7.70 -6.66 -12.53
C THR A 80 7.49 -7.38 -13.86
N ARG A 81 8.13 -8.55 -14.04
CA ARG A 81 8.04 -9.33 -15.30
C ARG A 81 6.62 -9.77 -15.67
N ASP A 82 5.75 -9.93 -14.67
CA ASP A 82 4.34 -10.24 -14.86
C ASP A 82 3.46 -8.98 -15.00
N GLU A 83 4.07 -7.80 -14.95
CA GLU A 83 3.47 -6.47 -15.04
C GLU A 83 2.38 -6.19 -13.98
N LYS A 84 2.35 -6.98 -12.91
CA LYS A 84 1.37 -6.84 -11.82
C LYS A 84 1.84 -5.92 -10.70
N GLY A 85 3.10 -5.51 -10.70
CA GLY A 85 3.68 -4.66 -9.66
C GLY A 85 4.74 -3.70 -10.19
N ILE A 86 5.15 -2.79 -9.33
CA ILE A 86 6.32 -1.93 -9.55
C ILE A 86 7.51 -2.63 -8.89
N GLU A 87 8.63 -2.74 -9.60
CA GLU A 87 9.91 -3.14 -9.02
C GLU A 87 10.66 -1.92 -8.48
N ASN A 88 10.74 -0.85 -9.28
CA ASN A 88 11.36 0.42 -8.93
C ASN A 88 10.58 1.60 -9.52
N ALA A 89 10.54 2.72 -8.82
CA ALA A 89 10.01 3.98 -9.36
C ALA A 89 10.89 5.15 -8.97
N VAL A 90 11.18 6.03 -9.92
CA VAL A 90 12.00 7.22 -9.74
C VAL A 90 11.16 8.45 -10.09
N ALA A 91 10.81 9.24 -9.10
CA ALA A 91 10.13 10.52 -9.25
C ALA A 91 11.14 11.66 -9.17
N GLU A 92 11.08 12.60 -10.11
CA GLU A 92 12.03 13.71 -10.23
C GLU A 92 11.31 15.03 -10.52
N GLY A 93 11.85 16.11 -9.94
CA GLY A 93 11.36 17.47 -10.10
C GLY A 93 10.16 17.75 -9.20
N ARG A 94 10.35 18.66 -8.23
CA ARG A 94 9.31 19.14 -7.30
C ARG A 94 8.48 18.00 -6.72
N VAL A 95 9.14 16.95 -6.25
CA VAL A 95 8.46 15.77 -5.71
C VAL A 95 7.73 16.18 -4.44
N GLU A 96 6.44 15.90 -4.39
CA GLU A 96 5.60 16.05 -3.22
C GLU A 96 4.84 14.74 -2.99
N ILE A 97 5.03 14.15 -1.81
CA ILE A 97 4.38 12.92 -1.38
C ILE A 97 3.43 13.26 -0.24
N LEU A 98 2.20 12.78 -0.31
CA LEU A 98 1.20 12.90 0.74
C LEU A 98 0.67 11.52 1.09
N ASP A 99 0.73 11.13 2.36
CA ASP A 99 0.15 9.89 2.87
C ASP A 99 -0.52 10.17 4.23
N GLY A 100 -1.84 10.34 4.21
CA GLY A 100 -2.59 10.78 5.39
C GLY A 100 -2.13 12.17 5.84
N THR A 101 -1.61 12.26 7.07
CA THR A 101 -1.07 13.48 7.68
C THR A 101 0.42 13.71 7.34
N ARG A 102 1.11 12.71 6.80
CA ARG A 102 2.51 12.82 6.39
C ARG A 102 2.64 13.53 5.07
N ARG A 103 3.58 14.46 5.01
CA ARG A 103 3.97 15.16 3.78
C ARG A 103 5.47 15.08 3.59
N GLY A 104 5.91 14.62 2.43
CA GLY A 104 7.31 14.64 2.00
C GLY A 104 7.49 15.60 0.83
N ARG A 105 8.61 16.31 0.77
CA ARG A 105 9.06 17.06 -0.40
C ARG A 105 10.53 16.80 -0.68
N ALA A 106 10.91 16.72 -1.95
CA ALA A 106 12.28 16.50 -2.38
C ALA A 106 12.46 16.89 -3.86
N ASP A 107 13.70 17.05 -4.32
CA ASP A 107 13.98 17.15 -5.75
C ASP A 107 13.83 15.78 -6.45
N LYS A 108 14.12 14.69 -5.72
CA LYS A 108 14.03 13.31 -6.20
C LYS A 108 13.57 12.34 -5.12
N ALA A 109 12.72 11.39 -5.49
CA ALA A 109 12.36 10.25 -4.65
C ALA A 109 12.49 8.94 -5.44
N VAL A 110 13.10 7.93 -4.82
CA VAL A 110 13.27 6.59 -5.40
C VAL A 110 12.55 5.58 -4.52
N PHE A 111 11.62 4.84 -5.10
CA PHE A 111 10.96 3.71 -4.47
C PHE A 111 11.55 2.39 -4.98
N THR A 112 11.83 1.47 -4.07
CA THR A 112 12.30 0.12 -4.38
C THR A 112 11.43 -0.90 -3.65
N GLU A 113 10.71 -1.75 -4.40
CA GLU A 113 9.77 -2.73 -3.84
C GLU A 113 10.48 -3.77 -2.95
N GLY A 114 11.68 -4.20 -3.36
CA GLY A 114 12.49 -5.20 -2.67
C GLY A 114 12.79 -4.86 -1.20
N SER A 115 13.25 -3.64 -0.92
CA SER A 115 13.44 -3.13 0.45
C SER A 115 12.18 -2.46 1.01
N SER A 116 11.21 -2.13 0.15
CA SER A 116 10.02 -1.35 0.47
C SER A 116 10.37 0.04 1.03
N GLU A 117 11.40 0.65 0.46
CA GLU A 117 11.93 1.94 0.88
C GLU A 117 11.65 3.04 -0.13
N ILE A 118 11.42 4.25 0.38
CA ILE A 118 11.41 5.50 -0.36
C ILE A 118 12.64 6.30 0.07
N THR A 119 13.57 6.52 -0.84
CA THR A 119 14.76 7.36 -0.63
C THR A 119 14.54 8.73 -1.26
N MET A 120 14.49 9.77 -0.44
CA MET A 120 14.30 11.16 -0.84
C MET A 120 15.63 11.92 -0.79
N THR A 121 15.94 12.68 -1.84
CA THR A 121 17.20 13.42 -2.00
C THR A 121 16.97 14.77 -2.69
N GLY A 122 17.97 15.66 -2.59
CA GLY A 122 17.87 17.03 -3.10
C GLY A 122 16.95 17.85 -2.21
N ASN A 123 17.49 18.25 -1.06
CA ASN A 123 16.79 19.04 -0.04
C ASN A 123 15.50 18.39 0.50
N PRO A 124 15.52 17.09 0.87
CA PRO A 124 14.34 16.42 1.36
C PRO A 124 13.84 17.05 2.66
N LYS A 125 12.51 17.16 2.77
CA LYS A 125 11.79 17.59 3.97
C LYS A 125 10.59 16.69 4.21
N LEU A 126 10.38 16.30 5.46
CA LEU A 126 9.27 15.47 5.92
C LEU A 126 8.54 16.18 7.05
N TRP A 127 7.21 16.19 6.99
CA TRP A 127 6.33 16.69 8.03
C TRP A 127 5.35 15.61 8.43
N ASN A 128 5.09 15.48 9.74
CA ASN A 128 3.98 14.67 10.25
C ASN A 128 3.52 15.20 11.61
N GLU A 129 2.24 15.57 11.75
CA GLU A 129 1.62 15.91 13.04
C GLU A 129 2.47 16.80 13.98
N GLY A 130 3.00 17.91 13.43
CA GLY A 130 3.82 18.88 14.17
C GLY A 130 5.31 18.54 14.22
N ASN A 131 5.70 17.35 13.77
CA ASN A 131 7.09 17.04 13.47
C ASN A 131 7.53 17.61 12.11
N GLU A 132 8.78 18.03 12.02
CA GLU A 132 9.43 18.45 10.78
C GLU A 132 10.87 17.97 10.77
N ILE A 133 11.33 17.33 9.69
CA ILE A 133 12.72 16.92 9.48
C ILE A 133 13.19 17.33 8.10
N SER A 134 14.41 17.82 8.02
CA SER A 134 15.15 18.08 6.79
C SER A 134 16.55 17.47 6.91
N ALA A 135 17.11 17.01 5.79
CA ALA A 135 18.42 16.34 5.76
C ALA A 135 19.03 16.42 4.34
N ASP A 136 20.19 15.81 4.13
CA ASP A 136 20.70 15.63 2.75
C ASP A 136 20.01 14.42 2.07
N GLN A 137 19.66 13.40 2.85
CA GLN A 137 18.87 12.24 2.45
C GLN A 137 17.89 11.83 3.55
N ILE A 138 16.69 11.41 3.16
CA ILE A 138 15.71 10.77 4.05
C ILE A 138 15.27 9.45 3.43
N ILE A 139 15.38 8.35 4.18
CA ILE A 139 14.94 7.01 3.79
C ILE A 139 13.76 6.63 4.66
N TYR A 140 12.62 6.29 4.04
CA TYR A 140 11.42 5.82 4.73
C TYR A 140 11.08 4.40 4.31
N ASN A 141 10.95 3.49 5.26
CA ASN A 141 10.54 2.11 5.00
C ASN A 141 9.03 1.96 5.21
N LEU A 142 8.31 1.60 4.14
CA LEU A 142 6.85 1.46 4.13
C LEU A 142 6.35 0.29 4.98
N LYS A 143 7.16 -0.77 5.14
CA LYS A 143 6.78 -1.98 5.89
C LYS A 143 6.95 -1.79 7.39
N THR A 144 8.13 -1.33 7.82
CA THR A 144 8.45 -1.13 9.24
C THR A 144 7.97 0.21 9.77
N ARG A 145 7.59 1.14 8.89
CA ARG A 145 7.30 2.54 9.22
C ARG A 145 8.47 3.25 9.91
N SER A 146 9.70 2.79 9.66
CA SER A 146 10.89 3.44 10.17
C SER A 146 11.41 4.50 9.21
N MET A 147 11.97 5.57 9.77
CA MET A 147 12.60 6.65 9.01
C MET A 147 14.05 6.82 9.45
N GLN A 148 14.94 7.05 8.48
CA GLN A 148 16.34 7.38 8.69
C GLN A 148 16.65 8.67 7.93
N ALA A 149 17.40 9.57 8.54
CA ALA A 149 17.81 10.83 7.95
C ALA A 149 19.32 10.98 8.09
N GLU A 150 20.00 11.33 7.00
CA GLU A 150 21.45 11.38 6.92
C GLU A 150 21.97 12.74 6.42
N GLY A 151 23.16 13.10 6.87
CA GLY A 151 23.83 14.36 6.52
C GLY A 151 23.42 15.52 7.43
N LYS A 152 23.10 16.68 6.84
CA LYS A 152 22.73 17.92 7.56
C LYS A 152 21.32 17.86 8.17
N VAL A 153 21.09 16.92 9.08
CA VAL A 153 19.80 16.71 9.74
C VAL A 153 19.43 17.90 10.63
N ARG A 154 18.24 18.47 10.41
CA ARG A 154 17.65 19.55 11.23
C ARG A 154 16.14 19.42 11.26
N GLY A 155 15.51 19.75 12.39
CA GLY A 155 14.07 19.60 12.52
C GLY A 155 13.55 19.78 13.93
N PHE A 156 12.25 19.54 14.09
CA PHE A 156 11.52 19.47 15.35
C PHE A 156 10.89 18.08 15.48
N ILE A 157 11.06 17.49 16.66
CA ILE A 157 10.42 16.22 17.04
C ILE A 157 9.60 16.50 18.29
N LEU A 158 8.31 16.21 18.21
CA LEU A 158 7.40 16.23 19.34
C LEU A 158 7.43 14.84 20.01
N PRO A 159 7.81 14.74 21.30
CA PRO A 159 7.77 13.47 21.99
C PRO A 159 6.35 12.88 22.02
N GLY A 160 6.22 11.61 21.69
CA GLY A 160 4.94 10.89 21.67
C GLY A 160 4.15 10.97 20.36
N SER A 161 4.69 11.57 19.31
CA SER A 161 4.14 11.51 17.95
C SER A 161 4.98 10.60 17.03
N GLU A 162 4.39 10.16 15.91
CA GLU A 162 5.02 9.27 14.93
C GLU A 162 5.51 10.03 13.68
N PHE A 163 6.34 9.36 12.86
CA PHE A 163 6.72 9.81 11.52
C PHE A 163 6.19 8.89 10.43
#